data_AF-A0A0Q4U8B6-F1
#
_entry.id   AF-A0A0Q4U8B6-F1
#
_cell.length_a   1.000
_cell.length_b   1.000
_cell.length_c   1.000
_cell.angle_alpha   90.00
_cell.angle_beta   90.00
_cell.angle_gamma   90.00
#
_symmetry.space_group_name_H-M   'P 1'
#
loop_
_entity.id
_entity.type
_entity.pdbx_description
1 polymer ?
#
loop_
_entity_poly.entity_id
_entity_poly.type
_entity_poly.pdbx_seq_one_letter_code
_entity_poly.pdbx_strand_id
1 'polypeptide(L)'
;MTFAAARETRQITKALAAKLSGKVRGEDRTVRRDSYDVDDKRANVWRPIGDGTVGGAMDWRDSFLQTAREYDDHHRGDRGVRPLGWTGIRVLEMLLGVRGVPICFKTGRLEPAIDTLARIGRLSRTTVIRALARLKQHNFLRWVRRSQKTDRKGEFAPQRVQVTNAYFFDIGSLPKNVRQRFRDLMSRRAQRRAAHATRQHSTPPLPPAPPPVPSSPDLRDALARLGAQVESASTPKGQYPAQGVR
;
A
#
# COMPACT_ATOMS: atom_id res chain seq x y z
N MET A 1 3.84 27.24 -16.78
CA MET A 1 3.47 27.83 -15.48
C MET A 1 2.55 26.86 -14.76
N THR A 2 2.95 26.36 -13.59
CA THR A 2 2.23 25.31 -12.85
C THR A 2 0.89 25.83 -12.32
N PHE A 3 -0.15 25.00 -12.35
CA PHE A 3 -1.51 25.35 -11.91
C PHE A 3 -1.60 25.90 -10.47
N ALA A 4 -0.59 25.65 -9.62
CA ALA A 4 -0.49 26.19 -8.28
C ALA A 4 -0.16 27.70 -8.27
N ALA A 5 0.83 28.13 -9.06
CA ALA A 5 1.27 29.54 -9.12
C ALA A 5 0.18 30.47 -9.66
N ALA A 6 -0.61 29.99 -10.64
CA ALA A 6 -1.75 30.72 -11.18
C ALA A 6 -2.92 30.86 -10.18
N ARG A 7 -3.02 29.97 -9.19
CA ARG A 7 -4.08 29.99 -8.17
C ARG A 7 -3.71 30.92 -7.01
N GLU A 8 -2.43 30.95 -6.63
CA GLU A 8 -1.90 31.87 -5.61
C GLU A 8 -1.96 33.33 -6.06
N THR A 9 -1.49 33.64 -7.27
CA THR A 9 -1.58 35.00 -7.85
C THR A 9 -3.03 35.51 -7.92
N ARG A 10 -3.99 34.63 -8.25
CA ARG A 10 -5.42 34.95 -8.27
C ARG A 10 -6.02 35.14 -6.87
N GLN A 11 -5.46 34.51 -5.84
CA GLN A 11 -5.87 34.74 -4.44
C GLN A 11 -5.34 36.06 -3.90
N ILE A 12 -4.08 36.38 -4.18
CA ILE A 12 -3.43 37.63 -3.75
C ILE A 12 -4.18 38.84 -4.33
N THR A 13 -4.47 38.81 -5.63
CA THR A 13 -5.22 39.89 -6.31
C THR A 13 -6.64 40.04 -5.75
N LYS A 14 -7.33 38.94 -5.44
CA LYS A 14 -8.65 38.97 -4.78
C LYS A 14 -8.61 39.55 -3.37
N ALA A 15 -7.60 39.18 -2.58
CA ALA A 15 -7.44 39.65 -1.21
C ALA A 15 -7.15 41.15 -1.16
N LEU A 16 -6.29 41.65 -2.06
CA LEU A 16 -5.99 43.07 -2.20
C LEU A 16 -7.23 43.87 -2.60
N ALA A 17 -7.99 43.39 -3.60
CA ALA A 17 -9.23 44.02 -4.05
C ALA A 17 -10.30 44.09 -2.95
N ALA A 18 -10.45 43.01 -2.15
CA ALA A 18 -11.39 42.99 -1.03
C ALA A 18 -11.00 43.99 0.08
N LYS A 19 -9.69 44.11 0.36
CA LYS A 19 -9.16 45.06 1.35
C LYS A 19 -9.39 46.52 0.92
N LEU A 20 -9.20 46.81 -0.36
CA LEU A 20 -9.46 48.14 -0.94
C LEU A 20 -10.95 48.51 -0.97
N SER A 21 -11.85 47.52 -1.07
CA SER A 21 -13.29 47.78 -1.18
C SER A 21 -14.04 47.78 0.18
N GLY A 22 -13.34 47.69 1.31
CA GLY A 22 -13.96 47.66 2.65
C GLY A 22 -14.94 46.50 2.89
N LYS A 23 -14.94 45.46 2.04
CA LYS A 23 -15.88 44.35 2.15
C LYS A 23 -15.47 43.42 3.28
N VAL A 24 -16.32 43.34 4.29
CA VAL A 24 -16.20 42.32 5.34
C VAL A 24 -16.59 40.96 4.76
N ARG A 25 -15.79 39.93 5.07
CA ARG A 25 -16.00 38.57 4.58
C ARG A 25 -17.25 37.95 5.24
N GLY A 26 -18.10 37.30 4.44
CA GLY A 26 -19.24 36.52 4.94
C GLY A 26 -18.83 35.18 5.59
N GLU A 27 -19.81 34.51 6.19
CA GLU A 27 -19.62 33.23 6.87
C GLU A 27 -19.02 32.15 5.95
N ASP A 28 -18.20 31.27 6.51
CA ASP A 28 -17.59 30.19 5.75
C ASP A 28 -18.66 29.24 5.19
N ARG A 29 -18.40 28.71 3.98
CA ARG A 29 -19.30 27.72 3.39
C ARG A 29 -19.39 26.51 4.32
N THR A 30 -20.62 26.11 4.60
CA THR A 30 -20.90 24.91 5.40
C THR A 30 -20.19 23.70 4.81
N VAL A 31 -19.61 22.89 5.70
CA VAL A 31 -18.90 21.67 5.30
C VAL A 31 -19.89 20.72 4.64
N ARG A 32 -19.50 20.15 3.50
CA ARG A 32 -20.34 19.22 2.74
C ARG A 32 -20.70 18.01 3.63
N ARG A 33 -21.94 17.52 3.54
CA ARG A 33 -22.38 16.31 4.25
C ARG A 33 -21.37 15.17 4.09
N ASP A 34 -21.03 14.52 5.21
CA ASP A 34 -20.06 13.42 5.32
C ASP A 34 -18.60 13.78 5.01
N SER A 35 -18.23 15.07 5.10
CA SER A 35 -16.85 15.51 5.13
C SER A 35 -16.46 15.86 6.56
N TYR A 36 -15.47 15.18 7.10
CA TYR A 36 -15.00 15.38 8.47
C TYR A 36 -13.67 16.13 8.49
N ASP A 37 -13.34 16.69 9.64
CA ASP A 37 -12.00 17.21 9.86
C ASP A 37 -10.99 16.05 9.93
N VAL A 38 -9.74 16.26 9.53
CA VAL A 38 -8.71 15.21 9.56
C VAL A 38 -8.49 14.69 10.98
N ASP A 39 -8.64 15.57 11.98
CA ASP A 39 -8.47 15.25 13.39
C ASP A 39 -9.72 14.61 14.03
N ASP A 40 -10.83 14.55 13.31
CA ASP A 40 -12.05 13.88 13.78
C ASP A 40 -11.86 12.35 13.78
N LYS A 41 -12.28 11.68 14.86
CA LYS A 41 -12.29 10.21 14.94
C LYS A 41 -13.04 9.56 13.79
N ARG A 42 -14.09 10.21 13.27
CA ARG A 42 -14.87 9.74 12.10
C ARG A 42 -14.09 9.76 10.80
N ALA A 43 -13.05 10.60 10.69
CA ALA A 43 -12.12 10.60 9.56
C ALA A 43 -11.11 9.46 9.63
N ASN A 44 -10.87 8.89 10.82
CA ASN A 44 -9.95 7.78 11.03
C ASN A 44 -10.68 6.43 10.93
N VAL A 45 -10.73 5.91 9.70
CA VAL A 45 -11.40 4.66 9.35
C VAL A 45 -10.45 3.48 9.15
N TRP A 46 -9.16 3.70 9.34
CA TRP A 46 -8.15 2.70 9.02
C TRP A 46 -8.11 1.59 10.05
N ARG A 47 -7.93 0.36 9.56
CA ARG A 47 -7.83 -0.86 10.36
C ARG A 47 -6.67 -1.68 9.82
N PRO A 48 -5.94 -2.43 10.67
CA PRO A 48 -4.92 -3.35 10.20
C PRO A 48 -5.46 -4.28 9.11
N ILE A 49 -4.64 -4.53 8.09
CA ILE A 49 -5.00 -5.41 6.99
C ILE A 49 -4.67 -6.85 7.39
N GLY A 50 -5.66 -7.75 7.27
CA GLY A 50 -5.51 -9.11 7.78
C GLY A 50 -5.32 -9.11 9.30
N ASP A 51 -4.19 -9.65 9.75
CA ASP A 51 -3.75 -9.64 11.15
C ASP A 51 -2.71 -8.54 11.45
N GLY A 52 -2.43 -7.66 10.48
CA GLY A 52 -1.42 -6.61 10.59
C GLY A 52 0.03 -7.08 10.37
N THR A 53 0.26 -8.40 10.23
CA THR A 53 1.56 -8.97 9.83
C THR A 53 1.72 -8.91 8.31
N VAL A 54 2.95 -9.00 7.81
CA VAL A 54 3.18 -9.03 6.35
C VAL A 54 2.55 -10.27 5.73
N GLY A 55 2.77 -11.46 6.29
CA GLY A 55 2.23 -12.72 5.74
C GLY A 55 0.71 -12.74 5.71
N GLY A 56 0.07 -12.41 6.85
CA GLY A 56 -1.39 -12.37 6.93
C GLY A 56 -2.01 -11.27 6.05
N ALA A 57 -1.35 -10.12 5.90
CA ALA A 57 -1.81 -9.08 5.00
C ALA A 57 -1.68 -9.47 3.52
N MET A 58 -0.62 -10.19 3.13
CA MET A 58 -0.50 -10.72 1.76
C MET A 58 -1.60 -11.73 1.45
N ASP A 59 -1.87 -12.66 2.36
CA ASP A 59 -2.95 -13.63 2.19
C ASP A 59 -4.33 -12.96 2.15
N TRP A 60 -4.55 -11.95 2.99
CA TRP A 60 -5.76 -11.13 2.98
C TRP A 60 -5.91 -10.40 1.64
N ARG A 61 -4.85 -9.75 1.17
CA ARG A 61 -4.81 -9.01 -0.09
C ARG A 61 -5.15 -9.90 -1.28
N ASP A 62 -4.48 -11.05 -1.36
CA ASP A 62 -4.63 -11.97 -2.47
C ASP A 62 -6.00 -12.65 -2.44
N SER A 63 -6.52 -12.98 -1.25
CA SER A 63 -7.90 -13.47 -1.08
C SER A 63 -8.92 -12.43 -1.50
N PHE A 64 -8.75 -11.18 -1.09
CA PHE A 64 -9.70 -10.12 -1.39
C PHE A 64 -9.72 -9.79 -2.89
N LEU A 65 -8.55 -9.74 -3.52
CA LEU A 65 -8.42 -9.51 -4.95
C LEU A 65 -8.99 -10.68 -5.76
N GLN A 66 -8.74 -11.92 -5.33
CA GLN A 66 -9.33 -13.10 -5.96
C GLN A 66 -10.87 -13.08 -5.85
N THR A 67 -11.42 -12.78 -4.66
CA THR A 67 -12.86 -12.63 -4.46
C THR A 67 -13.45 -11.57 -5.38
N ALA A 68 -12.78 -10.42 -5.55
CA ALA A 68 -13.26 -9.36 -6.43
C ALA A 68 -13.30 -9.80 -7.90
N ARG A 69 -12.28 -10.54 -8.36
CA ARG A 69 -12.23 -11.07 -9.74
C ARG A 69 -13.32 -12.12 -9.98
N GLU A 70 -13.49 -13.06 -9.06
CA GLU A 70 -14.55 -14.07 -9.12
C GLU A 70 -15.94 -13.41 -9.08
N TYR A 71 -16.14 -12.40 -8.23
CA TYR A 71 -17.38 -11.62 -8.22
C TYR A 71 -17.67 -10.97 -9.58
N ASP A 72 -16.67 -10.30 -10.15
CA ASP A 72 -16.76 -9.63 -11.44
C ASP A 72 -17.04 -10.60 -12.60
N ASP A 73 -16.52 -11.82 -12.51
CA ASP A 73 -16.77 -12.90 -13.47
C ASP A 73 -18.17 -13.51 -13.33
N HIS A 74 -18.65 -13.75 -12.10
CA HIS A 74 -19.94 -14.40 -11.86
C HIS A 74 -21.15 -13.48 -12.05
N HIS A 75 -20.97 -12.16 -11.90
CA HIS A 75 -22.07 -11.19 -11.96
C HIS A 75 -22.05 -10.38 -13.27
N ARG A 76 -21.55 -10.98 -14.36
CA ARG A 76 -21.61 -10.34 -15.69
C ARG A 76 -23.07 -10.10 -16.05
N GLY A 77 -23.41 -8.87 -16.39
CA GLY A 77 -24.74 -8.49 -16.84
C GLY A 77 -25.01 -8.90 -18.28
N ASP A 78 -26.20 -8.56 -18.75
CA ASP A 78 -26.61 -8.76 -20.13
C ASP A 78 -25.63 -8.05 -21.07
N ARG A 79 -25.13 -8.75 -22.09
CA ARG A 79 -23.99 -8.35 -22.96
C ARG A 79 -22.59 -8.54 -22.37
N GLY A 80 -22.45 -9.28 -21.26
CA GLY A 80 -21.16 -9.63 -20.69
C GLY A 80 -20.46 -8.48 -19.95
N VAL A 81 -21.20 -7.42 -19.61
CA VAL A 81 -20.65 -6.26 -18.90
C VAL A 81 -20.30 -6.66 -17.47
N ARG A 82 -19.04 -6.46 -17.12
CA ARG A 82 -18.47 -6.74 -15.80
C ARG A 82 -18.80 -5.62 -14.80
N PRO A 83 -19.32 -5.92 -13.59
CA PRO A 83 -19.73 -4.91 -12.60
C PRO A 83 -18.59 -3.98 -12.15
N LEU A 84 -17.42 -4.54 -11.86
CA LEU A 84 -16.21 -3.79 -11.51
C LEU A 84 -15.46 -3.42 -12.79
N GLY A 85 -15.37 -4.39 -13.71
CA GLY A 85 -14.60 -4.32 -14.93
C GLY A 85 -13.09 -4.25 -14.67
N TRP A 86 -12.32 -4.34 -15.75
CA TRP A 86 -10.86 -4.33 -15.67
C TRP A 86 -10.30 -3.08 -14.99
N THR A 87 -10.89 -1.91 -15.23
CA THR A 87 -10.46 -0.66 -14.58
C THR A 87 -10.74 -0.68 -13.07
N GLY A 88 -11.85 -1.28 -12.64
CA GLY A 88 -12.18 -1.45 -11.23
C GLY A 88 -11.18 -2.36 -10.52
N ILE A 89 -10.91 -3.53 -11.10
CA ILE A 89 -9.90 -4.47 -10.59
C ILE A 89 -8.52 -3.82 -10.54
N ARG A 90 -8.10 -3.11 -11.60
CA ARG A 90 -6.81 -2.40 -11.61
C ARG A 90 -6.70 -1.32 -10.53
N VAL A 91 -7.77 -0.56 -10.29
CA VAL A 91 -7.79 0.43 -9.20
C VAL A 91 -7.74 -0.26 -7.84
N LEU A 92 -8.44 -1.39 -7.67
CA LEU A 92 -8.37 -2.18 -6.46
C LEU A 92 -6.94 -2.72 -6.22
N GLU A 93 -6.27 -3.25 -7.23
CA GLU A 93 -4.87 -3.68 -7.16
C GLU A 93 -3.93 -2.55 -6.71
N MET A 94 -4.14 -1.33 -7.22
CA MET A 94 -3.39 -0.16 -6.77
C MET A 94 -3.67 0.13 -5.29
N LEU A 95 -4.93 0.19 -4.87
CA LEU A 95 -5.31 0.47 -3.48
C LEU A 95 -4.81 -0.59 -2.50
N LEU A 96 -4.65 -1.83 -2.96
CA LEU A 96 -4.11 -2.95 -2.21
C LEU A 96 -2.57 -3.02 -2.20
N GLY A 97 -1.90 -2.04 -2.82
CA GLY A 97 -0.45 -1.96 -2.90
C GLY A 97 0.23 -2.94 -3.85
N VAL A 98 -0.54 -3.66 -4.67
CA VAL A 98 0.02 -4.59 -5.69
C VAL A 98 0.78 -3.83 -6.77
N ARG A 99 0.34 -2.59 -7.11
CA ARG A 99 0.90 -1.80 -8.21
C ARG A 99 1.62 -0.53 -7.76
N GLY A 100 2.20 -0.52 -6.56
CA GLY A 100 3.14 0.51 -6.13
C GLY A 100 2.56 1.67 -5.31
N VAL A 101 1.29 1.63 -4.92
CA VAL A 101 0.82 2.50 -3.83
C VAL A 101 1.31 1.90 -2.51
N PRO A 102 2.13 2.60 -1.71
CA PRO A 102 2.58 2.06 -0.44
C PRO A 102 1.39 1.96 0.51
N ILE A 103 1.29 0.83 1.20
CA ILE A 103 0.28 0.60 2.23
C ILE A 103 0.95 0.04 3.47
N CYS A 104 0.63 0.61 4.62
CA CYS A 104 1.12 0.10 5.90
C CYS A 104 0.14 -0.95 6.41
N PHE A 105 0.52 -2.23 6.38
CA PHE A 105 -0.38 -3.32 6.80
C PHE A 105 -0.80 -3.24 8.27
N LYS A 106 0.09 -2.74 9.14
CA LYS A 106 -0.17 -2.57 10.57
C LYS A 106 -1.24 -1.53 10.85
N THR A 107 -1.24 -0.40 10.14
CA THR A 107 -2.20 0.69 10.38
C THR A 107 -3.40 0.64 9.42
N GLY A 108 -3.22 0.05 8.25
CA GLY A 108 -4.17 0.11 7.13
C GLY A 108 -4.36 1.50 6.55
N ARG A 109 -3.45 2.44 6.83
CA ARG A 109 -3.55 3.82 6.36
C ARG A 109 -3.48 3.86 4.84
N LEU A 110 -4.58 4.31 4.23
CA LEU A 110 -4.75 4.38 2.78
C LEU A 110 -5.41 5.71 2.40
N GLU A 111 -4.60 6.60 1.82
CA GLU A 111 -5.02 7.96 1.43
C GLU A 111 -4.42 8.47 0.11
N PRO A 112 -4.32 7.63 -0.95
CA PRO A 112 -3.76 8.08 -2.21
C PRO A 112 -4.62 9.19 -2.85
N ALA A 113 -3.95 10.20 -3.38
CA ALA A 113 -4.59 11.18 -4.26
C ALA A 113 -5.11 10.49 -5.53
N ILE A 114 -6.23 10.98 -6.07
CA ILE A 114 -6.79 10.45 -7.34
C ILE A 114 -5.75 10.58 -8.47
N ASP A 115 -4.98 11.67 -8.50
CA ASP A 115 -3.91 11.87 -9.49
C ASP A 115 -2.76 10.87 -9.33
N THR A 116 -2.47 10.44 -8.09
CA THR A 116 -1.50 9.36 -7.85
C THR A 116 -1.99 8.05 -8.44
N LEU A 117 -3.26 7.70 -8.25
CA LEU A 117 -3.86 6.51 -8.85
C LEU A 117 -3.91 6.59 -10.38
N ALA A 118 -4.23 7.77 -10.93
CA ALA A 118 -4.26 8.00 -12.38
C ALA A 118 -2.87 7.79 -12.99
N ARG A 119 -1.84 8.38 -12.38
CA ARG A 119 -0.43 8.27 -12.80
C ARG A 119 0.08 6.84 -12.74
N ILE A 120 -0.08 6.16 -11.59
CA ILE A 120 0.38 4.77 -11.39
C ILE A 120 -0.39 3.81 -12.32
N GLY A 121 -1.70 4.00 -12.45
CA GLY A 121 -2.56 3.15 -13.25
C GLY A 121 -2.41 3.36 -14.75
N ARG A 122 -1.77 4.46 -15.18
CA ARG A 122 -1.82 4.99 -16.55
C ARG A 122 -3.27 5.13 -17.05
N LEU A 123 -4.12 5.69 -16.19
CA LEU A 123 -5.55 5.87 -16.43
C LEU A 123 -5.89 7.36 -16.41
N SER A 124 -6.94 7.76 -17.12
CA SER A 124 -7.48 9.11 -16.97
C SER A 124 -8.07 9.31 -15.56
N ARG A 125 -8.05 10.54 -15.06
CA ARG A 125 -8.67 10.91 -13.78
C ARG A 125 -10.14 10.49 -13.73
N THR A 126 -10.88 10.72 -14.81
CA THR A 126 -12.30 10.34 -14.95
C THR A 126 -12.50 8.83 -14.86
N THR A 127 -11.60 8.05 -15.47
CA THR A 127 -11.64 6.58 -15.40
C THR A 127 -11.43 6.09 -13.97
N VAL A 128 -10.49 6.67 -13.23
CA VAL A 128 -10.27 6.34 -11.81
C VAL A 128 -11.50 6.66 -10.98
N ILE A 129 -12.11 7.84 -11.16
CA ILE A 129 -13.32 8.25 -10.45
C ILE A 129 -14.47 7.26 -10.70
N ARG A 130 -14.68 6.87 -11.97
CA ARG A 130 -15.71 5.87 -12.34
C ARG A 130 -15.43 4.50 -11.73
N ALA A 131 -14.17 4.06 -11.74
CA ALA A 131 -13.76 2.79 -11.14
C ALA A 131 -13.98 2.78 -9.61
N LEU A 132 -13.59 3.85 -8.91
CA LEU A 132 -13.87 4.02 -7.48
C LEU A 132 -15.37 4.00 -7.18
N ALA A 133 -16.18 4.67 -8.01
CA ALA A 133 -17.64 4.67 -7.86
C ALA A 133 -18.23 3.27 -7.97
N ARG A 134 -17.79 2.46 -8.94
CA ARG A 134 -18.23 1.04 -9.08
C ARG A 134 -17.80 0.20 -7.88
N LEU A 135 -16.54 0.31 -7.45
CA LEU A 135 -16.05 -0.41 -6.27
C LEU A 135 -16.89 -0.10 -5.03
N LYS A 136 -17.31 1.16 -4.87
CA LYS A 136 -18.20 1.58 -3.78
C LYS A 136 -19.62 1.06 -3.95
N GLN A 137 -20.17 1.12 -5.15
CA GLN A 137 -21.51 0.60 -5.46
C GLN A 137 -21.64 -0.90 -5.11
N HIS A 138 -20.57 -1.66 -5.33
CA HIS A 138 -20.52 -3.10 -5.05
C HIS A 138 -19.89 -3.46 -3.69
N ASN A 139 -19.74 -2.49 -2.79
CA ASN A 139 -19.23 -2.67 -1.42
C ASN A 139 -17.79 -3.21 -1.31
N PHE A 140 -16.99 -3.19 -2.38
CA PHE A 140 -15.57 -3.52 -2.33
C PHE A 140 -14.70 -2.41 -1.74
N LEU A 141 -15.20 -1.17 -1.72
CA LEU A 141 -14.46 -0.02 -1.23
C LEU A 141 -15.39 1.00 -0.59
N ARG A 142 -14.97 1.56 0.55
CA ARG A 142 -15.62 2.75 1.12
C ARG A 142 -14.57 3.83 1.34
N TRP A 143 -15.03 5.07 1.48
CA TRP A 143 -14.15 6.18 1.79
C TRP A 143 -14.86 7.26 2.60
N VAL A 144 -14.06 7.96 3.38
CA VAL A 144 -14.47 9.16 4.10
C VAL A 144 -13.80 10.36 3.46
N ARG A 145 -14.59 11.41 3.20
CA ARG A 145 -14.07 12.68 2.72
C ARG A 145 -13.48 13.44 3.90
N ARG A 146 -12.31 14.03 3.68
CA ARG A 146 -11.57 14.75 4.72
C ARG A 146 -11.29 16.17 4.29
N SER A 147 -11.27 17.04 5.29
CA SER A 147 -11.01 18.47 5.14
C SER A 147 -10.17 18.93 6.31
N GLN A 148 -9.38 19.97 6.13
CA GLN A 148 -8.54 20.52 7.18
C GLN A 148 -8.77 22.03 7.25
N LYS A 149 -8.79 22.59 8.46
CA LYS A 149 -8.73 24.05 8.65
C LYS A 149 -7.37 24.56 8.18
N THR A 150 -7.39 25.69 7.51
CA THR A 150 -6.19 26.40 7.08
C THR A 150 -5.85 27.42 8.17
N ASP A 151 -4.56 27.68 8.39
CA ASP A 151 -4.10 28.62 9.43
C ASP A 151 -4.31 30.10 9.09
N ARG A 152 -4.88 30.39 7.91
CA ARG A 152 -5.11 31.73 7.35
C ARG A 152 -6.33 32.44 7.93
N LYS A 153 -6.56 32.32 9.24
CA LYS A 153 -7.73 32.91 9.92
C LYS A 153 -7.85 34.40 9.62
N GLY A 154 -9.02 34.85 9.17
CA GLY A 154 -9.30 36.26 8.89
C GLY A 154 -8.80 36.77 7.53
N GLU A 155 -7.93 36.03 6.82
CA GLU A 155 -7.55 36.38 5.46
C GLU A 155 -8.68 36.10 4.46
N PHE A 156 -8.68 36.81 3.33
CA PHE A 156 -9.63 36.58 2.23
C PHE A 156 -9.24 35.35 1.38
N ALA A 157 -8.97 34.23 2.05
CA ALA A 157 -8.55 32.94 1.48
C ALA A 157 -9.42 31.77 1.99
N PRO A 158 -9.49 30.61 1.30
CA PRO A 158 -10.23 29.46 1.82
C PRO A 158 -9.72 29.05 3.21
N GLN A 159 -10.60 29.05 4.22
CA GLN A 159 -10.27 28.67 5.60
C GLN A 159 -10.30 27.16 5.81
N ARG A 160 -10.84 26.42 4.84
CA ARG A 160 -10.82 24.96 4.82
C ARG A 160 -10.40 24.48 3.45
N VAL A 161 -9.47 23.53 3.43
CA VAL A 161 -9.01 22.85 2.23
C VAL A 161 -9.46 21.39 2.26
N GLN A 162 -9.82 20.88 1.09
CA GLN A 162 -10.11 19.46 0.94
C GLN A 162 -8.79 18.68 0.92
N VAL A 163 -8.72 17.64 1.72
CA VAL A 163 -7.59 16.70 1.78
C VAL A 163 -7.93 15.45 0.98
N THR A 164 -6.95 14.58 0.75
CA THR A 164 -7.21 13.27 0.14
C THR A 164 -8.23 12.47 0.95
N ASN A 165 -9.07 11.71 0.27
CA ASN A 165 -10.03 10.83 0.93
C ASN A 165 -9.28 9.73 1.69
N ALA A 166 -9.83 9.32 2.83
CA ALA A 166 -9.40 8.10 3.52
C ALA A 166 -10.19 6.92 2.96
N TYR A 167 -9.50 5.96 2.35
CA TYR A 167 -10.10 4.75 1.80
C TYR A 167 -9.96 3.59 2.79
N PHE A 168 -10.93 2.70 2.80
CA PHE A 168 -10.90 1.49 3.63
C PHE A 168 -11.77 0.38 3.03
N PHE A 169 -11.51 -0.85 3.47
CA PHE A 169 -12.22 -2.04 3.01
C PHE A 169 -13.18 -2.53 4.09
N ASP A 170 -14.47 -2.48 3.79
CA ASP A 170 -15.54 -2.87 4.72
C ASP A 170 -16.06 -4.27 4.35
N ILE A 171 -15.37 -5.30 4.85
CA ILE A 171 -15.72 -6.71 4.60
C ILE A 171 -17.12 -7.06 5.13
N GLY A 172 -17.59 -6.36 6.17
CA GLY A 172 -18.92 -6.57 6.75
C GLY A 172 -20.04 -6.19 5.78
N SER A 173 -19.81 -5.15 4.97
CA SER A 173 -20.78 -4.64 3.98
C SER A 173 -20.87 -5.44 2.68
N LEU A 174 -19.96 -6.40 2.46
CA LEU A 174 -20.00 -7.25 1.27
C LEU A 174 -21.25 -8.15 1.24
N PRO A 175 -21.77 -8.47 0.04
CA PRO A 175 -22.83 -9.47 -0.12
C PRO A 175 -22.47 -10.80 0.57
N LYS A 176 -23.46 -11.50 1.14
CA LYS A 176 -23.25 -12.69 1.99
C LYS A 176 -22.38 -13.76 1.31
N ASN A 177 -22.68 -14.09 0.06
CA ASN A 177 -21.94 -15.05 -0.76
C ASN A 177 -20.49 -14.60 -1.01
N VAL A 178 -20.28 -13.33 -1.34
CA VAL A 178 -18.95 -12.75 -1.61
C VAL A 178 -18.09 -12.75 -0.34
N ARG A 179 -18.68 -12.36 0.79
CA ARG A 179 -18.02 -12.39 2.10
C ARG A 179 -17.69 -13.81 2.54
N GLN A 180 -18.58 -14.78 2.31
CA GLN A 180 -18.30 -16.19 2.60
C GLN A 180 -17.13 -16.69 1.75
N ARG A 181 -17.16 -16.42 0.44
CA ARG A 181 -16.08 -16.80 -0.47
C ARG A 181 -14.73 -16.24 -0.03
N PHE A 182 -14.69 -14.98 0.38
CA PHE A 182 -13.49 -14.38 0.94
C PHE A 182 -12.97 -15.12 2.18
N ARG A 183 -13.85 -15.51 3.10
CA ARG A 183 -13.47 -16.31 4.28
C ARG A 183 -12.93 -17.69 3.89
N ASP A 184 -13.57 -18.36 2.94
CA ASP A 184 -13.13 -19.68 2.47
C ASP A 184 -11.72 -19.61 1.88
N LEU A 185 -11.44 -18.57 1.09
CA LEU A 185 -10.11 -18.33 0.52
C LEU A 185 -9.06 -18.05 1.61
N MET A 186 -9.41 -17.25 2.62
CA MET A 186 -8.54 -17.01 3.78
C MET A 186 -8.24 -18.29 4.54
N SER A 187 -9.25 -19.11 4.84
CA SER A 187 -9.07 -20.39 5.53
C SER A 187 -8.20 -21.34 4.72
N ARG A 188 -8.40 -21.44 3.40
CA ARG A 188 -7.56 -22.26 2.51
C ARG A 188 -6.10 -21.80 2.51
N ARG A 189 -5.84 -20.50 2.45
CA ARG A 189 -4.47 -19.96 2.52
C ARG A 189 -3.81 -20.21 3.88
N ALA A 190 -4.56 -20.02 4.97
CA ALA A 190 -4.07 -20.33 6.31
C ALA A 190 -3.70 -21.82 6.46
N GLN A 191 -4.55 -22.73 5.98
CA GLN A 191 -4.26 -24.18 5.96
C GLN A 191 -3.01 -24.51 5.15
N ARG A 192 -2.85 -23.91 3.96
CA ARG A 192 -1.64 -24.10 3.14
C ARG A 192 -0.37 -23.62 3.84
N ARG A 193 -0.45 -22.46 4.50
CA ARG A 193 0.69 -21.89 5.26
C ARG A 193 1.07 -22.80 6.43
N ALA A 194 0.09 -23.29 7.18
CA ALA A 194 0.30 -24.24 8.25
C ALA A 194 0.93 -25.55 7.74
N ALA A 195 0.40 -26.13 6.65
CA ALA A 195 0.96 -27.33 6.04
C ALA A 195 2.40 -27.14 5.54
N HIS A 196 2.70 -25.97 4.95
CA HIS A 196 4.07 -25.62 4.54
C HIS A 196 5.01 -25.52 5.75
N ALA A 197 4.57 -24.86 6.82
CA ALA A 197 5.34 -24.79 8.05
C ALA A 197 5.61 -26.20 8.61
N THR A 198 4.60 -27.07 8.72
CA THR A 198 4.79 -28.45 9.19
C THR A 198 5.83 -29.21 8.34
N ARG A 199 5.76 -29.10 7.01
CA ARG A 199 6.74 -29.74 6.10
C ARG A 199 8.16 -29.23 6.29
N GLN A 200 8.34 -27.93 6.52
CA GLN A 200 9.65 -27.34 6.77
C GLN A 200 10.27 -27.84 8.08
N HIS A 201 9.48 -27.99 9.14
CA HIS A 201 9.98 -28.47 10.44
C HIS A 201 10.24 -29.99 10.43
N SER A 202 9.53 -30.75 9.60
CA SER A 202 9.70 -32.20 9.49
C SER A 202 10.78 -32.64 8.48
N THR A 203 11.41 -31.70 7.76
CA THR A 203 12.52 -32.02 6.85
C THR A 203 13.81 -32.08 7.67
N PRO A 204 14.47 -33.26 7.79
CA PRO A 204 15.75 -33.34 8.48
C PRO A 204 16.75 -32.39 7.82
N PRO A 205 17.63 -31.71 8.59
CA PRO A 205 18.67 -30.90 7.98
C PRO A 205 19.47 -31.77 7.02
N LEU A 206 19.54 -31.35 5.76
CA LEU A 206 20.39 -32.00 4.77
C LEU A 206 21.81 -32.03 5.37
N PRO A 207 22.53 -33.17 5.35
CA PRO A 207 23.93 -33.17 5.73
C PRO A 207 24.65 -32.07 4.94
N PRO A 208 25.59 -31.33 5.55
CA PRO A 208 26.31 -30.27 4.87
C PRO A 208 26.84 -30.82 3.56
N ALA A 209 26.47 -30.18 2.45
CA ALA A 209 26.94 -30.59 1.14
C ALA A 209 28.48 -30.66 1.21
N PRO A 210 29.11 -31.74 0.69
CA PRO A 210 30.56 -31.77 0.60
C PRO A 210 31.02 -30.53 -0.16
N PRO A 211 32.17 -29.92 0.24
CA PRO A 211 32.68 -28.75 -0.44
C PRO A 211 32.77 -29.03 -1.94
N PRO A 212 32.40 -28.08 -2.81
CA PRO A 212 32.43 -28.29 -4.24
C PRO A 212 33.86 -28.64 -4.67
N VAL A 213 34.06 -29.90 -5.06
CA VAL A 213 35.35 -30.38 -5.56
C VAL A 213 35.43 -30.00 -7.03
N PRO A 214 36.47 -29.28 -7.48
CA PRO A 214 36.62 -28.94 -8.89
C PRO A 214 36.68 -30.22 -9.74
N SER A 215 35.94 -30.24 -10.84
CA SER A 215 35.87 -31.40 -11.73
C SER A 215 37.17 -31.63 -12.50
N SER A 216 37.95 -30.57 -12.75
CA SER A 216 39.23 -30.68 -13.46
C SER A 216 40.38 -31.05 -12.51
N PRO A 217 41.22 -32.04 -12.87
CA PRO A 217 42.36 -32.46 -12.06
C PRO A 217 43.37 -31.33 -11.85
N ASP A 218 43.66 -30.55 -12.89
CA ASP A 218 44.65 -29.46 -12.82
C ASP A 218 44.25 -28.36 -11.82
N LEU A 219 42.96 -28.04 -11.74
CA LEU A 219 42.44 -27.03 -10.81
C LEU A 219 42.45 -27.54 -9.37
N ARG A 220 42.21 -28.85 -9.16
CA ARG A 220 42.36 -29.47 -7.84
C ARG A 220 43.80 -29.37 -7.36
N ASP A 221 44.75 -29.70 -8.22
CA ASP A 221 46.18 -29.67 -7.87
C ASP A 221 46.70 -28.25 -7.65
N ALA A 222 46.20 -27.27 -8.40
CA ALA A 222 46.51 -25.86 -8.21
C ALA A 222 45.98 -25.34 -6.86
N LEU A 223 44.73 -25.68 -6.50
CA LEU A 223 44.13 -25.29 -5.23
C LEU A 223 44.79 -25.99 -4.03
N ALA A 224 45.18 -27.26 -4.17
CA ALA A 224 45.93 -27.98 -3.14
C ALA A 224 47.30 -27.35 -2.87
N ARG A 225 48.02 -26.95 -3.93
CA ARG A 225 49.29 -26.22 -3.83
C ARG A 225 49.13 -24.86 -3.16
N LEU A 226 48.07 -24.13 -3.52
CA LEU A 226 47.76 -22.84 -2.90
C LEU A 226 47.41 -22.99 -1.41
N GLY A 227 46.61 -24.01 -1.06
CA GLY A 227 46.27 -24.32 0.32
C GLY A 227 47.51 -24.60 1.17
N ALA A 228 48.42 -25.44 0.67
CA ALA A 228 49.68 -25.74 1.34
C ALA A 228 50.56 -24.48 1.54
N GLN A 229 50.58 -23.57 0.56
CA GLN A 229 51.30 -22.31 0.68
C GLN A 229 50.67 -21.38 1.74
N VAL A 230 49.35 -21.24 1.76
CA VAL A 230 48.64 -20.40 2.74
C VAL A 230 48.81 -20.93 4.17
N GLU A 231 48.80 -22.24 4.34
CA GLU A 231 48.98 -22.89 5.63
C GLU A 231 50.44 -22.80 6.10
N SER A 232 51.40 -22.90 5.19
CA SER A 232 52.83 -22.64 5.48
C SER A 232 53.14 -21.17 5.78
N ALA A 233 52.39 -20.24 5.18
CA ALA A 233 52.52 -18.79 5.37
C ALA A 233 51.70 -18.26 6.56
N SER A 234 50.86 -19.10 7.18
CA SER A 234 50.12 -18.75 8.38
C SER A 234 51.04 -18.84 9.59
N THR A 235 51.45 -17.70 10.13
CA THR A 235 52.19 -17.61 11.40
C THR A 235 51.38 -18.30 12.52
N PRO A 236 52.00 -19.06 13.44
CA PRO A 236 51.27 -19.68 14.54
C PRO A 236 50.52 -18.61 15.34
N LYS A 237 49.20 -18.76 15.50
CA LYS A 237 48.43 -17.92 16.42
C LYS A 237 49.00 -18.08 17.83
N GLY A 238 49.70 -17.07 18.34
CA GLY A 238 50.14 -17.08 19.74
C GLY A 238 51.27 -16.15 20.17
N GLN A 239 51.98 -15.43 19.28
CA GLN A 239 53.10 -14.58 19.68
C GLN A 239 52.91 -13.13 19.24
N TYR A 240 52.06 -12.40 19.96
CA TYR A 240 52.26 -10.97 20.15
C TYR A 240 52.71 -10.76 21.60
N PRO A 241 53.91 -10.24 21.87
CA PRO A 241 54.25 -9.83 23.22
C PRO A 241 53.27 -8.72 23.62
N ALA A 242 52.58 -8.91 24.73
CA ALA A 242 51.74 -7.88 25.34
C ALA A 242 52.64 -6.69 25.72
N GLN A 243 52.80 -5.73 24.83
CA GLN A 243 53.37 -4.44 25.17
C GLN A 243 52.35 -3.71 26.02
N GLY A 244 52.58 -3.73 27.32
CA GLY A 244 51.81 -2.99 28.30
C GLY A 244 51.90 -1.51 28.02
N VAL A 245 50.74 -0.89 27.82
CA VAL A 245 50.56 0.55 27.98
C VAL A 245 49.89 0.73 29.33
N ARG A 246 50.67 1.23 30.31
CA ARG A 246 50.15 1.94 31.49
C ARG A 246 50.18 3.42 31.19
#